data_AF-A0A352F7G4-F1
#
_entry.id   AF-A0A352F7G4-F1
#
_cell.length_a   1.000
_cell.length_b   1.000
_cell.length_c   1.000
_cell.angle_alpha   90.00
_cell.angle_beta   90.00
_cell.angle_gamma   90.00
#
_symmetry.space_group_name_H-M   'P 1'
#
loop_
_entity.id
_entity.type
_entity.pdbx_description
1 polymer ?
#
loop_
_entity_poly.entity_id
_entity_poly.type
_entity_poly.pdbx_seq_one_letter_code
_entity_poly.pdbx_strand_id
1 'polypeptide(L)' 'LPKVCTISIYMLNGNLVRRIAKDNERTSVDWDLKNQYGIPIASGAYIVYVDAPGIGHKVVKFFGAIRPQDLNSL' A
#
# COMPACT_ATOMS: atom_id res chain seq x y z
N LEU A 1 -11.72 -2.31 6.65
CA LEU A 1 -11.45 -0.86 6.46
C LEU A 1 -12.75 -0.09 6.66
N PRO A 2 -12.71 1.08 7.32
CA PRO A 2 -13.86 1.98 7.45
C PRO A 2 -14.43 2.44 6.09
N LYS A 3 -15.67 2.95 6.07
CA LYS A 3 -16.33 3.45 4.84
C LYS A 3 -15.48 4.53 4.16
N VAL A 4 -15.10 5.56 4.92
CA VAL A 4 -14.22 6.64 4.47
C VAL A 4 -12.88 6.54 5.20
N CYS A 5 -11.79 6.39 4.46
CA CYS A 5 -10.43 6.47 5.00
C CYS A 5 -9.40 6.77 3.91
N THR A 6 -8.23 7.24 4.34
CA THR A 6 -7.04 7.38 3.50
C THR A 6 -6.02 6.32 3.88
N ILE A 7 -5.56 5.53 2.91
CA ILE A 7 -4.44 4.60 3.07
C ILE A 7 -3.20 5.23 2.45
N SER A 8 -2.17 5.45 3.24
CA SER A 8 -0.86 5.94 2.80
C SER A 8 0.19 4.86 3.01
N ILE A 9 0.91 4.52 1.96
CA ILE A 9 1.92 3.47 1.98
C ILE A 9 3.29 4.14 1.87
N TYR A 10 4.19 3.81 2.78
CA TYR A 10 5.53 4.41 2.88
C TYR A 10 6.61 3.35 2.88
N MET A 11 7.80 3.73 2.41
CA MET A 11 9.04 3.02 2.72
C MET A 11 9.47 3.30 4.16
N LEU A 12 10.38 2.49 4.71
CA LEU A 12 10.89 2.68 6.08
C LEU A 12 11.59 4.03 6.31
N ASN A 13 12.14 4.63 5.24
CA ASN A 13 12.75 5.96 5.30
C ASN A 13 11.72 7.11 5.25
N GLY A 14 10.42 6.81 5.24
CA GLY A 14 9.34 7.80 5.21
C GLY A 14 8.89 8.25 3.82
N ASN A 15 9.52 7.77 2.74
CA ASN A 15 9.10 8.12 1.38
C ASN A 15 7.69 7.57 1.07
N LEU A 16 6.80 8.42 0.58
CA LEU A 16 5.46 8.02 0.15
C LEU A 16 5.54 7.22 -1.16
N VAL A 17 4.98 6.02 -1.15
CA VAL A 17 4.94 5.10 -2.29
C VAL A 17 3.62 5.23 -3.04
N ARG A 18 2.50 5.25 -2.31
CA ARG A 18 1.14 5.25 -2.85
C ARG A 18 0.20 5.85 -1.82
N ARG A 19 -0.79 6.61 -2.28
CA ARG A 19 -1.96 7.01 -1.49
C ARG A 19 -3.22 6.49 -2.17
N ILE A 20 -4.14 5.95 -1.37
CA ILE A 20 -5.43 5.44 -1.83
C ILE A 20 -6.51 6.10 -0.97
N ALA A 21 -7.40 6.86 -1.59
CA ALA A 21 -8.60 7.37 -0.96
C ALA A 21 -9.72 6.34 -1.12
N LYS A 22 -10.40 6.02 -0.02
CA LYS A 22 -11.51 5.08 0.00
C LYS A 22 -12.74 5.78 0.57
N ASP A 23 -13.85 5.67 -0.13
CA ASP A 23 -15.11 6.36 0.15
C ASP A 23 -16.37 5.51 -0.15
N ASN A 24 -16.21 4.19 -0.20
CA ASN A 24 -17.29 3.24 -0.52
C ASN A 24 -17.54 2.21 0.61
N GLU A 25 -18.57 1.39 0.47
CA GLU A 25 -18.97 0.39 1.48
C GLU A 25 -18.07 -0.85 1.55
N ARG A 26 -17.17 -1.07 0.57
CA ARG A 26 -16.27 -2.24 0.57
C ARG A 26 -15.40 -2.21 1.81
N THR A 27 -15.17 -3.34 2.47
CA THR A 27 -14.37 -3.36 3.72
C THR A 27 -12.88 -3.63 3.46
N SER A 28 -12.45 -3.71 2.21
CA SER A 28 -11.07 -3.92 1.78
C SER A 28 -10.68 -2.98 0.63
N VAL A 29 -9.38 -2.87 0.41
CA VAL A 29 -8.76 -2.21 -0.75
C VAL A 29 -7.65 -3.11 -1.24
N ASP A 30 -7.60 -3.32 -2.54
CA ASP A 30 -6.56 -4.10 -3.20
C ASP A 30 -5.44 -3.15 -3.63
N TRP A 31 -4.21 -3.45 -3.22
CA TRP A 31 -3.03 -2.74 -3.71
C TRP A 31 -2.32 -3.61 -4.74
N ASP A 32 -2.15 -3.07 -5.94
CA ASP A 32 -1.49 -3.68 -7.10
C ASP A 32 0.04 -3.81 -6.96
N LEU A 33 0.60 -3.52 -5.78
CA LEU A 33 2.04 -3.47 -5.51
C LEU A 33 2.80 -2.51 -6.42
N LYS A 34 2.14 -1.47 -6.92
CA LYS A 34 2.74 -0.38 -7.69
C LYS A 34 2.75 0.91 -6.89
N ASN A 35 3.72 1.77 -7.17
CA ASN A 35 3.72 3.13 -6.66
C ASN A 35 2.65 3.99 -7.35
N GLN A 36 2.60 5.28 -7.00
CA GLN A 36 1.68 6.25 -7.61
C GLN A 36 1.90 6.49 -9.12
N TYR A 37 3.05 6.11 -9.65
CA TYR A 37 3.40 6.21 -11.08
C TYR A 37 3.13 4.90 -11.84
N GLY A 38 2.51 3.90 -11.19
CA GLY A 38 2.23 2.61 -11.81
C GLY A 38 3.45 1.69 -11.97
N ILE A 39 4.59 2.05 -11.38
CA ILE A 39 5.83 1.27 -11.42
C ILE A 39 5.80 0.25 -10.27
N PRO A 40 6.11 -1.04 -10.52
CA PRO A 40 6.24 -2.03 -9.46
C PRO A 40 7.20 -1.58 -8.36
N ILE A 41 6.84 -1.82 -7.10
CA ILE A 41 7.72 -1.54 -5.97
C ILE A 41 8.86 -2.56 -5.90
N ALA A 42 9.89 -2.30 -5.09
CA ALA A 42 10.91 -3.29 -4.78
C ALA A 42 10.44 -4.25 -3.67
N SER A 43 11.07 -5.43 -3.56
CA SER A 43 10.93 -6.26 -2.37
C SER A 43 11.45 -5.52 -1.14
N GLY A 44 10.74 -5.60 -0.01
CA GLY A 44 11.17 -4.95 1.22
C GLY A 44 10.05 -4.67 2.21
N ALA A 45 10.41 -3.98 3.29
CA ALA A 45 9.49 -3.55 4.34
C ALA A 45 8.85 -2.19 4.01
N TYR A 46 7.56 -2.09 4.28
CA TYR A 46 6.73 -0.92 4.06
C TYR A 46 5.84 -0.66 5.28
N ILE A 47 5.42 0.59 5.42
CA ILE A 47 4.47 1.04 6.44
C ILE A 47 3.17 1.40 5.74
N VAL A 48 2.08 0.75 6.13
CA VAL A 48 0.73 1.07 5.66
C VAL A 48 0.03 1.83 6.79
N TYR A 49 -0.19 3.11 6.58
CA TYR A 49 -0.91 3.99 7.50
C TYR A 49 -2.34 4.19 7.01
N VAL A 50 -3.30 3.73 7.80
CA VAL A 50 -4.74 3.91 7.55
C VAL A 50 -5.23 5.00 8.48
N ASP A 51 -5.75 6.09 7.92
CA ASP A 51 -6.37 7.19 8.65
C ASP A 51 -7.86 7.27 8.34
N ALA A 52 -8.69 7.19 9.37
CA ALA A 52 -10.15 7.22 9.25
C ALA A 52 -10.70 8.39 10.09
N PRO A 53 -11.18 9.47 9.44
CA PRO A 53 -11.67 10.66 10.13
C PRO A 53 -12.75 10.33 11.17
N GLY A 54 -12.61 10.87 12.39
CA GLY A 54 -13.55 10.67 13.49
C GLY A 54 -13.51 9.29 14.16
N ILE A 55 -12.70 8.35 13.65
CA ILE A 55 -12.55 7.00 14.21
C ILE A 55 -11.14 6.81 14.78
N GLY A 56 -10.12 7.26 14.05
CA GLY A 56 -8.71 7.16 14.43
C GLY A 56 -7.84 6.59 13.32
N HIS A 57 -6.62 6.17 13.67
CA HIS A 57 -5.64 5.66 12.72
C HIS A 57 -5.05 4.31 13.14
N LYS A 58 -4.54 3.57 12.16
CA LYS A 58 -3.85 2.29 12.36
C LYS A 58 -2.60 2.22 11.48
N VAL A 59 -1.52 1.73 12.06
CA VAL A 59 -0.29 1.39 11.35
C VAL A 59 -0.22 -0.13 11.17
N VAL A 60 0.07 -0.58 9.95
CA VAL A 60 0.37 -1.98 9.61
C VAL A 60 1.78 -2.04 9.02
N LYS A 61 2.60 -2.95 9.53
CA LYS A 61 3.92 -3.24 8.97
C LYS A 61 3.75 -4.36 7.94
N PHE A 62 4.18 -4.10 6.71
CA PHE A 62 4.02 -5.03 5.59
C PHE A 62 5.40 -5.35 5.00
N PHE A 63 5.63 -6.62 4.67
CA PHE A 63 6.80 -7.03 3.90
C PHE A 63 6.33 -7.54 2.54
N GLY A 64 6.66 -6.81 1.48
CA GLY A 64 6.36 -7.22 0.11
C GLY A 64 7.54 -7.98 -0.47
N ALA A 65 7.30 -9.20 -0.96
CA ALA A 65 8.29 -9.99 -1.67
C ALA A 65 7.84 -10.19 -3.11
N ILE A 66 8.61 -9.66 -4.06
CA ILE A 66 8.42 -9.90 -5.49
C ILE A 66 9.48 -10.92 -5.92
N ARG A 67 9.02 -12.01 -6.53
CA ARG A 67 9.92 -12.98 -7.16
C ARG A 67 10.48 -12.32 -8.43
N PRO A 68 11.81 -12.35 -8.65
CA PRO A 68 12.37 -11.93 -9.94
C PRO A 68 11.65 -12.67 -11.06
N GLN A 69 11.27 -11.96 -12.13
CA GLN A 69 10.80 -12.66 -13.32
C GLN A 69 11.99 -13.40 -13.93
N ASP A 70 11.80 -14.69 -14.18
CA ASP A 70 12.82 -15.55 -14.76
C ASP A 70 12.93 -15.22 -16.26
N LEU A 71 13.88 -14.36 -16.60
CA LEU A 71 14.13 -13.89 -17.97
C LEU A 71 14.66 -15.00 -18.91
N ASN A 72 14.92 -16.20 -18.39
CA ASN A 72 15.39 -17.38 -19.14
C ASN A 72 14.26 -18.26 -19.69
N SER A 73 13.03 -17.74 -19.76
CA SER A 73 11.84 -18.50 -20.21
C SER A 73 11.31 -18.10 -21.59
N LEU A 74 12.11 -17.39 -22.40
CA LEU A 74 11.84 -17.11 -23.82
C LEU A 74 12.64 -18.03 -24.74
#